data_AF-A0A2A9NUK6-F1
#
_entry.id   AF-A0A2A9NUK6-F1
#
_cell.length_a   1.000
_cell.length_b   1.000
_cell.length_c   1.000
_cell.angle_alpha   90.00
_cell.angle_beta   90.00
_cell.angle_gamma   90.00
#
_symmetry.space_group_name_H-M   'P 1'
#
loop_
_entity.id
_entity.type
_entity.pdbx_description
1 polymer ?
#
loop_
_entity_poly.entity_id
_entity_poly.type
_entity_poly.pdbx_seq_one_letter_code
_entity_poly.pdbx_strand_id
1 'polypeptide(L)' 'KYECTYCGKGFNRPSSLKIHLNSHTGEKPFICPVENCGRSFSVLSNMRRHTRVHT' A
#
# COMPACT_ATOMS: atom_id res chain seq x y z
N LYS A 1 -2.58 5.98 19.80
CA LYS A 1 -3.26 6.70 18.70
C LYS A 1 -2.18 7.20 17.76
N TYR A 2 -2.25 6.89 16.48
CA TYR A 2 -1.30 7.36 15.46
C TYR A 2 -2.02 8.33 14.55
N GLU A 3 -1.39 9.44 14.17
CA GLU A 3 -2.04 10.51 13.42
C GLU A 3 -1.28 10.79 12.12
N CYS A 4 -2.03 11.04 11.05
CA CYS A 4 -1.45 11.45 9.78
C CYS A 4 -1.01 12.90 9.84
N THR A 5 0.26 13.15 9.51
CA THR A 5 0.83 14.51 9.47
C THR A 5 0.30 15.36 8.32
N TYR A 6 -0.22 14.74 7.25
CA TYR A 6 -0.76 15.47 6.09
C TYR A 6 -2.21 15.92 6.27
N CYS A 7 -3.03 15.13 6.96
CA CYS A 7 -4.49 15.35 7.02
C CYS A 7 -5.10 15.22 8.42
N GLY A 8 -4.29 14.97 9.46
CA GLY A 8 -4.76 14.83 10.85
C GLY A 8 -5.58 13.57 11.14
N LYS A 9 -5.72 12.65 10.17
CA LYS A 9 -6.53 11.44 10.35
C LYS A 9 -5.91 10.49 11.37
N GLY A 10 -6.72 10.02 12.32
CA GLY A 10 -6.32 9.09 13.36
C GLY A 10 -6.40 7.61 12.95
N PHE A 11 -5.45 6.82 13.44
CA PHE A 11 -5.34 5.37 13.23
C PHE A 11 -5.03 4.64 14.53
N ASN A 12 -5.52 3.41 14.61
CA ASN A 12 -5.40 2.57 15.80
C ASN A 12 -4.10 1.74 15.78
N ARG A 13 -3.45 1.64 14.62
CA ARG A 13 -2.24 0.84 14.39
C ARG A 13 -1.22 1.64 13.58
N PRO A 14 0.09 1.49 13.85
CA PRO A 14 1.13 2.21 13.11
C PRO A 14 1.23 1.71 11.65
N SER A 15 0.99 0.42 11.41
CA SER A 15 0.97 -0.15 10.07
C SER A 15 -0.16 0.44 9.20
N SER A 16 -1.33 0.68 9.79
CA SER A 16 -2.45 1.35 9.10
C SER A 16 -2.11 2.80 8.76
N LEU A 17 -1.47 3.53 9.68
CA LEU A 17 -0.96 4.87 9.40
C LEU A 17 0.07 4.84 8.26
N LYS A 18 1.06 3.95 8.32
CA LYS A 18 2.10 3.83 7.28
C LYS A 18 1.51 3.56 5.89
N ILE A 19 0.58 2.60 5.80
CA ILE A 19 -0.15 2.32 4.56
C ILE A 19 -0.91 3.55 4.07
N HIS A 20 -1.54 4.30 4.98
CA HIS A 20 -2.23 5.53 4.63
C HIS A 20 -1.27 6.63 4.13
N LEU A 21 -0.08 6.77 4.71
CA LEU A 21 0.92 7.75 4.25
C LEU A 21 1.33 7.50 2.79
N ASN A 22 1.39 6.24 2.36
CA ASN A 22 1.64 5.89 0.95
C ASN A 22 0.59 6.50 -0.01
N SER A 23 -0.63 6.80 0.46
CA SER A 23 -1.65 7.48 -0.35
C SER A 23 -1.40 8.97 -0.54
N HIS A 24 -0.62 9.58 0.36
CA HIS A 24 -0.17 10.98 0.22
C HIS A 24 1.11 11.07 -0.61
N THR A 25 2.08 10.19 -0.37
CA THR A 25 3.36 10.21 -1.10
C THR A 25 3.26 9.59 -2.49
N GLY A 26 2.20 8.81 -2.75
CA GLY A 26 2.06 8.02 -3.97
C GLY A 26 2.97 6.79 -4.00
N GLU A 27 3.67 6.48 -2.89
CA GLU A 27 4.56 5.33 -2.83
C GLU A 27 3.81 4.01 -3.01
N LYS A 28 4.40 3.14 -3.81
CA LYS A 28 3.89 1.80 -4.11
C LYS A 28 5.02 0.78 -3.99
N PRO A 29 5.44 0.47 -2.76
CA PRO A 29 6.62 -0.36 -2.52
C PRO A 29 6.40 -1.83 -2.92
N PHE A 30 5.16 -2.27 -3.14
CA PHE A 30 4.85 -3.65 -3.46
C PHE A 30 4.66 -3.82 -4.97
N ILE A 31 5.70 -4.31 -5.64
CA ILE A 31 5.68 -4.59 -7.08
C ILE A 31 5.16 -6.02 -7.30
N CYS A 32 4.37 -6.21 -8.36
CA CYS A 32 3.93 -7.53 -8.80
C CYS A 32 5.14 -8.38 -9.20
N PRO A 33 5.27 -9.62 -8.67
CA PRO A 33 6.41 -10.48 -8.96
C PRO A 33 6.36 -11.15 -10.35
N VAL A 34 5.31 -10.91 -11.14
CA VAL A 34 5.16 -11.48 -12.48
C VAL A 34 5.92 -10.60 -13.48
N GLU A 35 6.89 -11.21 -14.15
CA GLU A 35 7.66 -10.59 -15.24
C GLU A 35 6.71 -10.03 -16.31
N ASN A 36 7.00 -8.83 -16.80
CA ASN A 36 6.18 -8.04 -17.74
C ASN A 36 4.88 -7.40 -17.18
N CYS A 37 4.49 -7.65 -15.93
CA CYS A 37 3.30 -6.98 -15.35
C CYS A 37 3.60 -5.53 -14.93
N GLY A 38 4.72 -5.30 -14.23
CA GLY A 38 5.17 -3.97 -13.79
C GLY A 38 4.24 -3.22 -12.82
N ARG A 39 3.09 -3.79 -12.43
CA ARG A 39 2.13 -3.13 -11.54
C ARG A 39 2.66 -3.04 -10.12
N SER A 40 2.48 -1.87 -9.51
CA SER A 40 2.85 -1.61 -8.12
C SER A 40 1.64 -1.24 -7.26
N PHE A 41 1.73 -1.52 -5.96
CA PHE A 41 0.66 -1.35 -4.98
C PHE A 41 1.19 -0.70 -3.71
N SER A 42 0.35 0.12 -3.07
CA SER A 42 0.65 0.73 -1.77
C SER A 42 0.45 -0.23 -0.59
N VAL A 43 -0.19 -1.40 -0.83
CA VAL A 43 -0.50 -2.41 0.19
C VAL A 43 -0.18 -3.82 -0.29
N LEU A 44 0.53 -4.60 0.53
CA LEU A 44 0.94 -5.97 0.23
C LEU A 44 -0.24 -6.91 -0.08
N SER A 45 -1.31 -6.83 0.71
CA SER A 45 -2.50 -7.68 0.51
C SER A 45 -3.17 -7.42 -0.85
N ASN A 46 -3.13 -6.17 -1.34
CA ASN A 46 -3.65 -5.83 -2.66
C ASN A 46 -2.79 -6.42 -3.77
N MET A 47 -1.46 -6.33 -3.66
CA MET A 47 -0.53 -6.98 -4.59
C MET A 47 -0.77 -8.50 -4.62
N ARG A 48 -0.83 -9.17 -3.46
CA ARG A 48 -1.11 -10.61 -3.36
C ARG A 48 -2.47 -11.01 -3.91
N ARG A 49 -3.48 -10.13 -3.78
CA ARG A 49 -4.77 -10.38 -4.43
C ARG A 49 -4.64 -10.27 -5.95
N HIS A 50 -3.94 -9.26 -6.43
CA HIS A 50 -3.70 -9.06 -7.85
C HIS A 50 -2.94 -10.22 -8.49
N THR A 51 -1.96 -10.83 -7.82
CA THR A 51 -1.21 -11.96 -8.42
C THR A 51 -2.09 -13.14 -8.84
N ARG A 52 -3.28 -13.29 -8.24
CA ARG A 52 -4.25 -14.31 -8.63
C ARG A 52 -4.84 -14.11 -10.04
N VAL A 53 -4.69 -12.94 -10.65
CA VAL A 53 -5.13 -12.71 -12.04
C VAL A 53 -4.16 -13.25 -13.08
N HIS A 54 -2.95 -13.63 -12.66
CA HIS A 54 -1.89 -14.18 -13.52
C HIS A 54 -1.81 -15.70 -13.44
N THR A 55 -2.72 -16.33 -12.70
CA THR A 55 -2.91 -17.79 -12.70
C THR A 55 -3.89 -18.14 -13.81
#